data_AF-A0A350Y7H9-F1
#
_entry.id   AF-A0A350Y7H9-F1
#
_cell.length_a   1.000
_cell.length_b   1.000
_cell.length_c   1.000
_cell.angle_alpha   90.00
_cell.angle_beta   90.00
_cell.angle_gamma   90.00
#
_symmetry.space_group_name_H-M   'P 1'
#
loop_
_entity.id
_entity.type
_entity.pdbx_description
1 polymer ?
#
loop_
_entity_poly.entity_id
_entity_poly.type
_entity_poly.pdbx_seq_one_letter_code
_entity_poly.pdbx_strand_id
1 'polypeptide(L)'
;MSESTEKRQVRRGRIFPQHSRTPEAIAMRQANYALIRSQRQELAKRCRQIFEQICPQLILTHYNWFIAIDAETGNYLLDAQFEKLMQKVKSSYPANGQVKLTVFRLNEKGYCGLI
;
A
#
# COMPACT_ATOMS: atom_id res chain seq x y z
N MET A 1 37.47 15.05 -43.02
CA MET A 1 36.18 14.59 -43.58
C MET A 1 36.21 13.07 -43.46
N SER A 2 35.47 12.35 -42.61
CA SER A 2 34.24 12.64 -41.89
C SER A 2 34.09 11.57 -40.81
N GLU A 3 33.87 11.93 -39.54
CA GLU A 3 33.49 10.97 -38.49
C GLU A 3 31.98 10.72 -38.57
N SER A 4 31.59 9.47 -38.79
CA SER A 4 30.20 9.04 -38.75
C SER A 4 29.79 8.73 -37.32
N THR A 5 29.12 9.67 -36.65
CA THR A 5 28.48 9.42 -35.35
C THR A 5 27.21 8.60 -35.55
N GLU A 6 27.28 7.28 -35.36
CA GLU A 6 26.08 6.43 -35.32
C GLU A 6 25.29 6.68 -34.02
N LYS A 7 24.15 7.37 -34.14
CA LYS A 7 23.21 7.55 -33.03
C LYS A 7 22.51 6.23 -32.71
N ARG A 8 22.83 5.64 -31.55
CA ARG A 8 22.19 4.41 -31.03
C ARG A 8 20.68 4.62 -30.85
N GLN A 9 19.86 4.01 -31.72
CA GLN A 9 18.41 4.02 -31.58
C GLN A 9 17.97 3.08 -30.44
N VAL A 10 17.37 3.63 -29.39
CA VAL A 10 16.79 2.83 -28.30
C VAL A 10 15.45 2.25 -28.76
N ARG A 11 15.45 0.99 -29.22
CA ARG A 11 14.21 0.26 -29.54
C ARG A 11 13.50 -0.18 -28.27
N ARG A 12 12.64 0.68 -27.69
CA ARG A 12 11.67 0.27 -26.66
C ARG A 12 10.40 -0.24 -27.35
N GLY A 13 10.46 -1.46 -27.87
CA GLY A 13 9.26 -2.14 -28.38
C GLY A 13 8.27 -2.48 -27.26
N ARG A 14 6.97 -2.49 -27.60
CA ARG A 14 5.91 -2.99 -26.71
C ARG A 14 6.07 -4.52 -26.60
N ILE A 15 6.16 -5.05 -25.38
CA ILE A 15 6.40 -6.50 -25.13
C ILE A 15 5.26 -7.36 -25.74
N PHE A 16 4.05 -6.80 -25.86
CA PHE A 16 2.90 -7.43 -26.52
C PHE A 16 2.21 -6.44 -27.47
N PRO A 17 2.63 -6.34 -28.73
CA PRO A 17 2.04 -5.40 -29.69
C PRO A 17 0.56 -5.74 -29.99
N GLN A 18 0.19 -7.03 -29.95
CA GLN A 18 -1.16 -7.53 -30.28
C GLN A 18 -2.25 -7.18 -29.25
N HIS A 19 -1.89 -6.72 -28.04
CA HIS A 19 -2.85 -6.46 -26.96
C HIS A 19 -3.14 -4.95 -26.81
N SER A 20 -3.85 -4.35 -27.78
CA SER A 20 -4.41 -3.00 -27.62
C SER A 20 -5.76 -3.09 -26.93
N ARG A 21 -5.89 -2.48 -25.74
CA ARG A 21 -7.19 -2.35 -25.07
C ARG A 21 -8.08 -1.40 -25.86
N THR A 22 -9.37 -1.72 -25.96
CA THR A 22 -10.37 -0.79 -26.49
C THR A 22 -10.52 0.42 -25.55
N PRO A 23 -10.94 1.60 -26.07
CA PRO A 23 -11.18 2.78 -25.25
C PRO A 23 -12.15 2.50 -24.09
N GLU A 24 -13.19 1.71 -24.33
CA GLU A 24 -14.17 1.30 -23.33
C GLU A 24 -13.55 0.47 -22.20
N ALA A 25 -12.72 -0.53 -22.53
CA ALA A 25 -12.01 -1.34 -21.53
C ALA A 25 -11.01 -0.51 -20.70
N ILE A 26 -10.42 0.54 -21.29
CA ILE A 26 -9.57 1.48 -20.56
C ILE A 26 -10.40 2.31 -19.58
N ALA A 27 -11.53 2.86 -20.03
CA ALA A 27 -12.42 3.68 -19.19
C ALA A 27 -12.99 2.88 -18.01
N MET A 28 -13.50 1.66 -18.25
CA MET A 28 -13.99 0.77 -17.19
C MET A 28 -12.90 0.48 -16.16
N ARG A 29 -11.68 0.19 -16.61
CA ARG A 29 -10.56 -0.07 -15.70
C ARG A 29 -10.17 1.15 -14.88
N GLN A 30 -10.17 2.34 -15.48
CA GLN A 30 -9.89 3.59 -14.77
C GLN A 30 -10.96 3.88 -13.71
N ALA A 31 -12.24 3.72 -14.03
CA ALA A 31 -13.34 3.89 -13.09
C ALA A 31 -13.22 2.90 -11.91
N ASN A 32 -12.96 1.62 -12.19
CA ASN A 32 -12.74 0.60 -11.16
C ASN A 32 -11.54 0.94 -10.27
N TYR A 33 -10.41 1.39 -10.85
CA TYR A 33 -9.27 1.82 -10.05
C TYR A 33 -9.56 3.04 -9.20
N ALA A 34 -10.31 4.01 -9.71
CA ALA A 34 -10.68 5.20 -8.96
C ALA A 34 -11.53 4.82 -7.73
N LEU A 35 -12.51 3.93 -7.91
CA LEU A 35 -13.36 3.43 -6.84
C LEU A 35 -12.56 2.62 -5.80
N ILE A 36 -11.68 1.72 -6.22
CA ILE A 36 -10.83 0.96 -5.27
C ILE A 36 -9.89 1.91 -4.53
N ARG A 37 -9.36 2.94 -5.21
CA ARG A 37 -8.46 3.93 -4.61
C ARG A 37 -9.18 4.77 -3.55
N SER A 38 -10.39 5.26 -3.84
CA SER A 38 -11.16 6.04 -2.86
C SER A 38 -11.47 5.23 -1.61
N GLN A 39 -11.93 3.98 -1.77
CA GLN A 39 -12.20 3.07 -0.64
C GLN A 39 -10.96 2.84 0.24
N ARG A 40 -9.79 2.61 -0.38
CA ARG A 40 -8.53 2.44 0.35
C ARG A 40 -8.10 3.72 1.07
N GLN A 41 -8.32 4.88 0.48
CA GLN A 41 -7.99 6.17 1.10
C GLN A 41 -8.89 6.46 2.30
N GLU A 42 -10.19 6.19 2.20
CA GLU A 42 -11.12 6.34 3.32
C GLU A 42 -10.76 5.42 4.49
N LEU A 43 -10.47 4.15 4.19
CA LEU A 43 -10.00 3.19 5.18
C LEU A 43 -8.70 3.68 5.85
N ALA A 44 -7.70 4.09 5.06
CA ALA A 44 -6.44 4.59 5.59
C ALA A 44 -6.63 5.82 6.48
N LYS A 45 -7.54 6.74 6.13
CA LYS A 45 -7.87 7.92 6.95
C LYS A 45 -8.46 7.50 8.31
N ARG A 46 -9.39 6.54 8.33
CA ARG A 46 -9.98 6.04 9.58
C ARG A 46 -8.93 5.37 10.47
N CYS A 47 -8.12 4.47 9.91
CA CYS A 47 -7.04 3.83 10.66
C CYS A 47 -6.01 4.86 11.16
N ARG A 48 -5.75 5.92 10.40
CA ARG A 48 -4.81 7.00 10.78
C ARG A 48 -5.29 7.76 12.01
N GLN A 49 -6.58 8.08 12.10
CA GLN A 49 -7.14 8.74 13.28
C GLN A 49 -6.94 7.89 14.55
N ILE A 50 -7.17 6.58 14.44
CA ILE A 50 -6.94 5.64 15.55
C ILE A 50 -5.44 5.56 15.89
N PHE A 51 -4.57 5.47 14.89
CA PHE A 51 -3.12 5.46 15.07
C PHE A 51 -2.64 6.68 15.87
N GLU A 52 -3.10 7.88 15.53
CA GLU A 52 -2.69 9.12 16.18
C GLU A 52 -3.07 9.18 17.66
N GLN A 53 -4.16 8.52 18.06
CA GLN A 53 -4.57 8.42 19.46
C GLN A 53 -3.70 7.44 20.26
N ILE A 54 -3.33 6.30 19.67
CA ILE A 54 -2.61 5.22 20.39
C ILE A 54 -1.09 5.34 20.30
N CYS A 55 -0.57 5.99 19.26
CA CYS A 55 0.87 6.09 19.01
C CYS A 55 1.66 6.71 20.18
N PRO A 56 1.23 7.80 20.84
CA PRO A 56 2.00 8.42 21.93
C PRO A 56 2.27 7.48 23.11
N GLN A 57 1.37 6.53 23.35
CA GLN A 57 1.50 5.57 24.46
C GLN A 57 2.37 4.37 24.04
N LEU A 58 2.15 3.85 22.83
CA LEU A 58 2.83 2.65 22.35
C LEU A 58 4.27 2.92 21.91
N ILE A 59 4.58 4.13 21.44
CA ILE A 59 5.92 4.48 20.95
C ILE A 59 6.99 4.41 22.05
N LEU A 60 6.61 4.64 23.31
CA LEU A 60 7.51 4.59 24.46
C LEU A 60 8.05 3.18 24.74
N THR A 61 7.29 2.16 24.38
CA THR A 61 7.59 0.75 24.69
C THR A 61 7.91 -0.08 23.45
N HIS A 62 7.41 0.32 22.28
CA HIS A 62 7.47 -0.45 21.04
C HIS A 62 7.98 0.41 19.86
N TYR A 63 8.96 1.27 20.12
CA TYR A 63 9.55 2.12 19.08
C TYR A 63 10.02 1.27 17.88
N ASN A 64 9.71 1.74 16.67
CA ASN A 64 10.00 1.11 15.38
C ASN A 64 9.30 -0.22 15.08
N TRP A 65 8.38 -0.68 15.93
CA TRP A 65 7.55 -1.87 15.64
C TRP A 65 6.50 -1.58 14.57
N PHE A 66 5.94 -2.64 13.99
CA PHE A 66 4.82 -2.55 13.07
C PHE A 66 3.51 -2.75 13.81
N ILE A 67 2.51 -1.94 13.44
CA ILE A 67 1.16 -2.01 13.99
C ILE A 67 0.15 -2.15 12.87
N ALA A 68 -0.73 -3.15 12.94
CA ALA A 68 -1.88 -3.28 12.05
C ALA A 68 -3.13 -2.85 12.81
N ILE A 69 -3.88 -1.88 12.28
CA ILE A 69 -5.06 -1.30 12.95
C ILE A 69 -6.31 -1.59 12.13
N ASP A 70 -7.35 -2.06 12.82
CA ASP A 70 -8.68 -2.27 12.27
C ASP A 70 -9.52 -1.00 12.35
N ALA A 71 -9.98 -0.51 11.19
CA ALA A 71 -10.78 0.70 11.09
C ALA A 71 -12.14 0.58 11.79
N GLU A 72 -12.70 -0.63 11.93
CA GLU A 72 -14.06 -0.83 12.46
C GLU A 72 -14.06 -1.08 13.96
N THR A 73 -13.14 -1.91 14.43
CA THR A 73 -13.10 -2.32 15.85
C THR A 73 -12.16 -1.47 16.69
N GLY A 74 -11.19 -0.79 16.07
CA GLY A 74 -10.10 -0.12 16.79
C GLY A 74 -9.08 -1.09 17.39
N ASN A 75 -9.26 -2.40 17.20
CA ASN A 75 -8.29 -3.40 17.62
C ASN A 75 -7.01 -3.25 16.79
N TYR A 76 -5.89 -3.59 17.42
CA TYR A 76 -4.59 -3.54 16.77
C TYR A 76 -3.73 -4.74 17.10
N LEU A 77 -2.88 -5.10 16.14
CA LEU A 77 -1.86 -6.15 16.28
C LEU A 77 -0.49 -5.51 16.19
N LEU A 78 0.44 -5.98 17.02
CA LEU A 78 1.81 -5.48 17.10
C LEU A 78 2.83 -6.59 16.84
N ASP A 79 3.88 -6.25 16.11
CA ASP A 79 5.08 -7.07 16.01
C ASP A 79 6.31 -6.24 15.61
N ALA A 80 7.48 -6.62 16.10
CA ALA A 80 8.74 -6.02 15.69
C ALA A 80 9.07 -6.31 14.21
N GLN A 81 8.64 -7.46 13.69
CA GLN A 81 8.90 -7.90 12.32
C GLN A 81 7.61 -7.87 11.48
N PHE A 82 7.68 -7.20 10.32
CA PHE A 82 6.53 -7.08 9.42
C PHE A 82 5.95 -8.44 9.00
N GLU A 83 6.80 -9.43 8.73
CA GLU A 83 6.35 -10.77 8.31
C GLU A 83 5.53 -11.46 9.40
N LYS A 84 5.96 -11.37 10.65
CA LYS A 84 5.24 -11.94 11.81
C LYS A 84 3.92 -11.21 12.04
N LEU A 85 3.89 -9.88 11.87
CA LEU A 85 2.64 -9.12 11.91
C LEU A 85 1.67 -9.60 10.83
N MET A 86 2.15 -9.78 9.59
CA MET A 86 1.31 -10.25 8.49
C MET A 86 0.82 -11.68 8.71
N GLN A 87 1.60 -12.55 9.34
CA GLN A 87 1.13 -13.88 9.76
C GLN A 87 0.00 -13.77 10.79
N LYS A 88 0.17 -12.94 11.84
CA LYS A 88 -0.89 -12.68 12.83
C LYS A 88 -2.16 -12.15 12.17
N VAL A 89 -2.04 -11.20 11.24
CA VAL A 89 -3.18 -10.67 10.47
C VAL A 89 -3.89 -11.78 9.69
N LYS A 90 -3.15 -12.64 8.99
CA LYS A 90 -3.74 -13.75 8.24
C LYS A 90 -4.41 -14.79 9.14
N SER A 91 -3.91 -15.01 10.34
CA SER A 91 -4.51 -15.92 11.31
C SER A 91 -5.76 -15.34 11.99
N SER A 92 -5.77 -14.04 12.26
CA SER A 92 -6.87 -13.36 12.97
C SER A 92 -8.03 -12.96 12.05
N TYR A 93 -7.78 -12.76 10.76
CA TYR A 93 -8.78 -12.26 9.82
C TYR A 93 -9.03 -13.25 8.67
N PRO A 94 -10.29 -13.46 8.26
CA PRO A 94 -10.63 -14.41 7.21
C PRO A 94 -10.01 -14.00 5.87
N ALA A 95 -9.58 -15.00 5.09
CA ALA A 95 -8.97 -14.83 3.77
C ALA A 95 -9.93 -14.25 2.70
N ASN A 96 -11.20 -13.99 3.06
CA ASN A 96 -12.28 -13.57 2.17
C ASN A 96 -12.12 -12.13 1.61
N GLY A 97 -10.90 -11.58 1.63
CA GLY A 97 -10.51 -10.38 0.88
C GLY A 97 -10.91 -9.05 1.51
N GLN A 98 -11.72 -9.04 2.57
CA GLN A 98 -12.13 -7.81 3.26
C GLN A 98 -11.21 -7.49 4.44
N VAL A 99 -9.90 -7.52 4.23
CA VAL A 99 -8.97 -7.09 5.27
C VAL A 99 -9.08 -5.57 5.39
N LYS A 100 -9.79 -5.09 6.42
CA LYS A 100 -10.05 -3.66 6.69
C LYS A 100 -8.93 -3.00 7.50
N LEU A 101 -7.72 -3.55 7.41
CA LEU A 101 -6.56 -3.15 8.22
C LEU A 101 -5.63 -2.24 7.43
N THR A 102 -5.04 -1.27 8.13
CA THR A 102 -3.86 -0.53 7.64
C THR A 102 -2.67 -0.81 8.54
N VAL A 103 -1.50 -1.05 7.93
CA VAL A 103 -0.25 -1.22 8.66
C VAL A 103 0.50 0.11 8.72
N PHE A 104 0.92 0.49 9.92
CA PHE A 104 1.79 1.63 10.18
C PHE A 104 3.07 1.16 10.88
N ARG A 105 4.05 2.07 10.94
CA ARG A 105 5.23 1.89 11.80
C ARG A 105 5.09 2.78 13.03
N LEU A 106 5.35 2.24 14.21
CA LEU A 106 5.39 3.00 15.46
C LEU A 106 6.65 3.87 15.51
N ASN A 107 6.59 5.00 14.80
CA ASN A 107 7.53 6.10 14.88
C ASN A 107 6.72 7.40 14.99
N GLU A 108 7.40 8.53 15.11
CA GLU A 108 6.77 9.85 15.29
C GLU A 108 5.72 10.18 14.21
N LYS A 109 5.85 9.61 13.00
CA LYS A 109 5.03 9.98 11.85
C LYS A 109 4.10 8.86 11.34
N GLY A 110 4.25 7.63 11.83
CA GLY A 110 3.49 6.45 11.38
C GLY A 110 3.96 5.82 10.06
N TYR A 111 5.02 6.32 9.43
CA TYR A 111 5.32 6.01 8.03
C TYR A 111 6.27 4.81 7.84
N CYS A 112 5.94 3.98 6.86
CA CYS A 112 6.71 2.83 6.41
C CYS A 112 7.58 3.22 5.19
N GLY A 113 8.70 3.92 5.40
CA GLY A 113 9.65 4.30 4.34
C GLY A 113 9.77 5.80 4.12
N LEU A 114 10.47 6.18 3.04
CA LEU A 114 10.59 7.56 2.58
C LEU A 114 9.31 7.94 1.79
N ILE A 115 8.77 9.12 2.08
CA ILE A 115 7.61 9.72 1.39
C ILE A 115 8.10 10.78 0.42
#